data_AF-A0A968J370-F1
#
_entry.id   AF-A0A968J370-F1
#
_cell.length_a   1.000
_cell.length_b   1.000
_cell.length_c   1.000
_cell.angle_alpha   90.00
_cell.angle_beta   90.00
_cell.angle_gamma   90.00
#
_symmetry.space_group_name_H-M   'P 1'
#
loop_
_entity.id
_entity.type
_entity.pdbx_description
1 polymer ?
#
loop_
_entity_poly.entity_id
_entity_poly.type
_entity_poly.pdbx_seq_one_letter_code
_entity_poly.pdbx_strand_id
1 'polypeptide(L)' 'MTAAEKLYQPIQTLPERQINEVLHFAEFLQQKQLTTRQQAIPSGTLTGLRGIAKRSGSAPSKDELQAEYTDYLIQKYQ' A
#
# COMPACT_ATOMS: atom_id res chain seq x y z
N MET A 1 -21.05 26.88 -3.10
CA MET A 1 -21.16 25.54 -3.72
C MET A 1 -20.27 24.58 -2.98
N THR A 2 -20.85 23.51 -2.42
CA THR A 2 -20.13 22.47 -1.69
C THR A 2 -19.57 21.41 -2.65
N ALA A 3 -18.58 20.63 -2.21
CA ALA A 3 -18.04 19.54 -3.01
C ALA A 3 -19.09 18.46 -3.32
N ALA A 4 -20.01 18.21 -2.38
CA ALA A 4 -21.12 17.28 -2.55
C ALA A 4 -22.08 17.74 -3.66
N GLU A 5 -22.43 19.02 -3.69
CA GLU A 5 -23.28 19.61 -4.76
C GLU A 5 -22.64 19.47 -6.14
N LYS A 6 -21.31 19.62 -6.24
CA LYS A 6 -20.59 19.48 -7.50
C LYS A 6 -20.52 18.03 -8.00
N LEU A 7 -20.62 17.04 -7.11
CA LEU A 7 -20.64 15.62 -7.47
C LEU A 7 -22.04 15.12 -7.84
N TYR A 8 -23.09 15.72 -7.29
CA TYR A 8 -24.47 15.32 -7.55
C TYR A 8 -24.88 15.46 -9.02
N GLN A 9 -24.52 16.57 -9.66
CA GLN A 9 -24.86 16.82 -11.07
C GLN A 9 -24.25 15.79 -12.04
N PRO A 10 -22.93 15.49 -12.00
CA PRO A 10 -22.36 14.48 -12.89
C PRO A 10 -22.83 13.07 -12.57
N ILE A 11 -23.14 12.74 -11.31
CA ILE A 11 -23.66 11.40 -10.97
C ILE A 11 -25.07 11.18 -11.54
N GLN A 12 -25.90 12.23 -11.60
CA GLN A 12 -27.26 12.14 -12.16
C GLN A 12 -27.30 11.91 -13.67
N THR A 13 -26.24 12.30 -14.40
CA THR A 13 -26.19 12.16 -15.86
C THR A 13 -25.45 10.91 -16.33
N LEU A 14 -24.89 10.13 -15.40
CA LEU A 14 -24.17 8.90 -15.72
C LEU A 14 -25.11 7.76 -16.13
N PRO A 15 -24.76 6.98 -17.16
CA PRO A 15 -25.48 5.76 -17.49
C PRO A 15 -25.30 4.69 -16.40
N GLU A 16 -26.32 3.85 -16.19
CA GLU A 16 -26.35 2.85 -15.09
C GLU A 16 -25.11 1.96 -15.01
N ARG A 17 -24.52 1.60 -16.15
CA ARG A 17 -23.30 0.78 -16.21
C ARG A 17 -22.11 1.44 -15.48
N GLN A 18 -22.02 2.76 -15.51
CA GLN A 18 -20.93 3.53 -14.90
C GLN A 18 -21.22 3.86 -13.43
N ILE A 19 -22.47 3.76 -12.97
CA ILE A 19 -22.84 3.97 -11.56
C ILE A 19 -22.17 2.92 -10.67
N ASN A 20 -22.13 1.65 -11.11
CA ASN A 20 -21.44 0.60 -10.37
C ASN A 20 -19.93 0.88 -10.23
N GLU A 21 -19.28 1.40 -11.28
CA GLU A 21 -17.86 1.76 -11.22
C GLU A 21 -17.61 2.90 -10.22
N VAL A 22 -18.49 3.91 -10.18
CA VAL A 22 -18.42 5.01 -9.21
C VAL A 22 -18.62 4.51 -7.78
N LEU A 23 -19.56 3.58 -7.55
CA LEU A 23 -19.78 2.98 -6.24
C LEU A 23 -18.57 2.16 -5.78
N HIS A 24 -18.00 1.32 -6.66
CA HIS A 24 -16.77 0.59 -6.36
C HIS A 24 -15.59 1.52 -6.06
N PHE A 25 -15.46 2.62 -6.81
CA PHE A 25 -14.42 3.61 -6.56
C PHE A 25 -14.60 4.33 -5.23
N ALA A 26 -15.84 4.69 -4.86
CA ALA A 26 -16.14 5.31 -3.57
C ALA A 26 -15.80 4.35 -2.40
N GLU A 27 -16.16 3.08 -2.53
CA GLU A 27 -15.83 2.05 -1.54
C GLU A 27 -14.30 1.88 -1.40
N PHE A 28 -13.58 1.83 -2.52
CA PHE A 28 -12.12 1.76 -2.51
C PHE A 28 -11.47 2.96 -1.81
N LEU A 29 -11.97 4.18 -2.04
CA LEU A 29 -11.46 5.38 -1.35
C LEU A 29 -11.72 5.31 0.16
N GLN A 30 -12.90 4.85 0.57
CA GLN A 30 -13.26 4.68 1.97
C GLN A 30 -12.34 3.65 2.66
N GLN A 31 -12.09 2.51 2.01
CA GLN A 31 -11.17 1.49 2.51
C GLN A 31 -9.72 2.00 2.60
N LYS A 32 -9.26 2.79 1.61
CA LYS A 32 -7.94 3.42 1.66
C LYS A 32 -7.78 4.43 2.80
N GLN A 33 -8.82 5.21 3.10
CA GLN A 33 -8.81 6.11 4.26
C GLN A 33 -8.78 5.35 5.59
N LEU A 34 -9.48 4.23 5.68
CA LEU A 34 -9.47 3.39 6.88
C LEU A 34 -8.08 2.78 7.12
N THR A 35 -7.46 2.25 6.06
CA THR A 35 -6.13 1.61 6.12
C THR A 35 -5.01 2.62 6.38
N THR A 36 -5.08 3.84 5.85
CA THR A 36 -4.10 4.90 6.16
C THR A 36 -4.19 5.41 7.60
N ARG A 37 -5.38 5.41 8.22
CA ARG A 37 -5.51 5.70 9.66
C ARG A 37 -4.98 4.59 10.57
N GLN A 38 -5.01 3.33 10.11
CA GLN A 38 -4.61 2.17 10.91
C GLN A 38 -3.12 1.83 10.83
N GLN A 39 -2.35 2.45 9.93
CA GLN A 39 -0.92 2.22 9.77
C GLN A 39 -0.05 3.40 10.25
N ALA A 40 -0.45 4.04 11.34
CA ALA A 40 0.49 4.79 12.16
C ALA A 40 1.40 3.77 12.86
N ILE A 41 2.41 3.27 12.14
CA ILE A 41 3.48 2.46 12.71
C ILE A 41 4.07 3.29 13.86
N PRO A 42 3.96 2.83 15.13
CA PRO A 42 4.37 3.64 16.26
C PRO A 42 5.86 3.97 16.12
N SER A 43 6.21 5.24 16.29
CA SER A 43 7.59 5.71 16.26
C SER A 43 8.40 4.92 17.29
N GLY A 44 9.29 4.05 16.82
CA GLY A 44 10.06 3.13 17.67
C GLY A 44 9.91 1.64 17.30
N THR A 45 8.98 1.28 16.41
CA THR A 45 8.95 -0.07 15.83
C THR A 45 9.91 -0.19 14.66
N LEU A 46 10.72 -1.26 14.63
CA LEU A 46 11.75 -1.56 13.62
C LEU A 46 11.25 -1.44 12.16
N THR A 47 9.95 -1.65 11.94
CA THR A 47 9.29 -1.54 10.63
C THR A 47 9.22 -0.10 10.10
N GLY A 48 9.20 0.91 10.98
CA GLY A 48 9.24 2.34 10.61
C GLY A 48 10.64 2.81 10.19
N LEU A 49 11.67 2.00 10.43
CA LEU A 49 13.06 2.24 10.03
C LEU A 49 13.43 1.51 8.72
N ARG A 50 12.45 1.01 7.96
CA ARG A 50 12.66 0.34 6.66
C ARG A 50 13.16 1.38 5.64
N GLY A 51 14.46 1.67 5.70
CA GLY A 51 15.16 2.73 4.96
C GLY A 51 16.32 3.37 5.74
N ILE A 52 16.37 3.23 7.06
CA ILE A 52 17.37 3.86 7.95
C ILE A 52 18.35 2.84 8.54
N ALA A 53 17.95 1.56 8.67
CA ALA A 53 18.89 0.48 8.94
C ALA A 53 19.74 0.17 7.70
N LYS A 54 20.64 1.09 7.34
CA LYS A 54 21.78 0.78 6.49
C LYS A 54 22.58 -0.27 7.26
N ARG A 55 22.74 -1.49 6.72
CA ARG A 55 23.71 -2.45 7.26
C ARG A 55 25.03 -1.68 7.42
N SER A 56 25.67 -1.74 8.58
CA SER A 56 26.94 -1.04 8.85
C SER A 56 28.12 -1.57 8.02
N GLY A 57 27.87 -2.49 7.09
CA GLY A 57 28.82 -3.04 6.14
C GLY A 57 28.58 -2.55 4.71
N SER A 58 29.55 -2.83 3.83
CA SER A 58 29.41 -2.65 2.39
C SER A 58 28.13 -3.28 1.86
N ALA A 59 27.57 -2.72 0.78
CA ALA A 59 26.48 -3.38 0.07
C ALA A 59 26.91 -4.83 -0.26
N PRO A 60 26.07 -5.84 0.06
CA PRO A 60 26.44 -7.23 -0.16
C PRO A 60 26.71 -7.45 -1.64
N SER A 61 27.74 -8.25 -1.92
CA SER A 61 28.07 -8.64 -3.29
C SER A 61 26.95 -9.48 -3.88
N LYS A 62 26.92 -9.58 -5.21
CA LYS A 62 25.91 -10.38 -5.93
C LYS A 62 25.92 -11.85 -5.47
N ASP A 63 27.10 -12.38 -5.17
CA ASP A 63 27.28 -13.77 -4.76
C ASP A 63 26.75 -14.01 -3.33
N GLU A 64 26.98 -13.06 -2.42
CA GLU A 64 26.43 -13.10 -1.05
C GLU A 64 24.90 -13.01 -1.06
N LEU A 65 24.32 -12.15 -1.91
CA LEU A 65 22.87 -12.06 -2.08
C LEU A 65 22.26 -13.36 -2.61
N GLN A 66 22.96 -14.03 -3.52
CA GLN A 66 22.48 -15.30 -4.08
C GLN A 66 22.53 -16.43 -3.05
N ALA A 67 23.56 -16.45 -2.19
CA ALA A 67 23.64 -17.39 -1.07
C ALA A 67 22.52 -17.14 -0.04
N GLU A 68 22.35 -15.90 0.43
CA GLU A 68 21.27 -15.53 1.37
C GLU A 68 19.87 -15.89 0.81
N TYR A 69 19.65 -15.67 -0.49
CA TYR A 69 18.38 -16.01 -1.13
C TYR A 69 18.14 -17.52 -1.23
N THR A 70 19.20 -18.29 -1.49
CA THR A 70 19.12 -19.75 -1.56
C THR A 70 18.79 -20.33 -0.18
N ASP A 71 19.45 -19.86 0.87
CA ASP A 71 19.17 -20.27 2.26
C ASP A 71 17.72 -19.94 2.66
N TYR A 72 17.22 -18.76 2.28
CA TYR A 72 15.82 -18.38 2.51
C TYR A 72 14.84 -19.33 1.82
N LEU A 73 15.11 -19.73 0.57
CA LEU A 73 14.25 -20.66 -0.16
C LEU A 73 14.26 -22.05 0.48
N ILE A 74 15.42 -22.52 0.92
CA ILE A 74 15.54 -23.80 1.63
C ILE A 74 14.71 -23.77 2.91
N GLN A 75 14.88 -22.75 3.76
CA GLN A 75 14.13 -22.63 5.02
C GLN A 75 12.61 -22.53 4.83
N LYS A 76 12.16 -21.97 3.70
CA LYS A 76 10.73 -21.74 3.46
C LYS A 76 10.00 -22.95 2.89
N TYR A 77 10.70 -23.81 2.17
CA TYR A 77 10.09 -24.89 1.38
C TYR A 77 10.56 -26.30 1.74
N GLN A 78 11.53 -26.44 2.65
CA GLN A 78 11.81 -27.68 3.38
C GLN A 78 11.15 -27.64 4.76
#